data_AF-A0A0D1C4R8-F1
#
_entry.id   AF-A0A0D1C4R8-F1
#
_cell.length_a   1.000
_cell.length_b   1.000
_cell.length_c   1.000
_cell.angle_alpha   90.00
_cell.angle_beta   90.00
_cell.angle_gamma   90.00
#
_symmetry.space_group_name_H-M   'P 1'
#
loop_
_entity.id
_entity.type
_entity.pdbx_description
1 polymer ?
#
loop_
_entity_poly.entity_id
_entity_poly.type
_entity_poly.pdbx_seq_one_letter_code
_entity_poly.pdbx_strand_id
1 'polypeptide(L)'
;MKFTASLIALGALLVGAASTEAAAVDRPGPWSEIHHKNSIKHFKVFGVPAGTNLRSVRPLYYNCSIKFPSAKESTYKYFAEHPGNEFQMLGRHTLGINCPDCTAQETYNFYSIQLARYFTCANAEH
;
A
#
# COMPACT_ATOMS: atom_id res chain seq x y z
N MET A 1 -3.50 65.68 11.85
CA MET A 1 -4.16 65.18 10.62
C MET A 1 -3.43 63.93 10.15
N LYS A 2 -4.19 62.82 9.95
CA LYS A 2 -4.09 61.76 8.92
C LYS A 2 -2.72 61.08 8.65
N PHE A 3 -2.59 59.79 8.37
CA PHE A 3 -3.36 58.54 8.50
C PHE A 3 -2.38 57.44 8.02
N THR A 4 -2.30 56.32 8.74
CA THR A 4 -2.01 54.94 8.26
C THR A 4 -0.89 54.69 7.22
N ALA A 5 0.11 53.91 7.63
CA ALA A 5 0.80 52.97 6.75
C ALA A 5 0.72 51.56 7.36
N SER A 6 0.32 50.61 6.52
CA SER A 6 -0.27 49.32 6.84
C SER A 6 0.71 48.22 7.24
N LEU A 7 0.16 47.21 7.94
CA LEU A 7 0.67 45.86 8.18
C LEU A 7 1.15 45.12 6.92
N ILE A 8 2.06 44.14 7.09
CA ILE A 8 2.13 42.75 6.54
C ILE A 8 3.46 42.15 7.07
N ALA A 9 3.47 41.32 8.12
CA ALA A 9 3.32 39.86 8.14
C ALA A 9 4.35 39.08 7.29
N LEU A 10 5.25 38.31 7.92
CA LEU A 10 5.42 36.86 7.69
C LEU A 10 6.51 36.29 8.63
N GLY A 11 6.09 35.41 9.55
CA GLY A 11 7.01 34.62 10.37
C GLY A 11 7.70 33.56 9.52
N ALA A 12 9.03 33.48 9.63
CA ALA A 12 9.81 32.40 9.05
C ALA A 12 9.64 31.12 9.91
N LEU A 13 9.32 30.04 9.21
CA LEU A 13 8.83 28.76 9.68
C LEU A 13 9.78 28.01 10.62
N LEU A 14 9.16 27.42 11.63
CA LEU A 14 9.64 26.32 12.47
C LEU A 14 10.00 25.09 11.62
N VAL A 15 11.06 24.38 12.05
CA VAL A 15 11.16 22.90 12.23
C VAL A 15 10.84 22.06 10.98
N GLY A 16 11.72 21.22 10.43
CA GLY A 16 12.59 20.25 11.06
C GLY A 16 12.49 18.95 10.23
N ALA A 17 13.61 18.23 10.12
CA ALA A 17 13.77 16.84 9.69
C ALA A 17 12.84 16.32 8.54
N ALA A 18 13.35 16.33 7.31
CA ALA A 18 12.93 15.34 6.32
C ALA A 18 13.99 14.22 6.29
N SER A 19 13.69 13.19 7.08
CA SER A 19 14.31 11.87 7.08
C SER A 19 14.62 11.37 5.66
N THR A 20 15.84 10.87 5.47
CA THR A 20 16.22 9.98 4.37
C THR A 20 15.23 8.83 4.27
N GLU A 21 14.27 8.94 3.34
CA GLU A 21 13.41 7.83 2.97
C GLU A 21 14.30 6.78 2.30
N ALA A 22 14.47 5.65 3.00
CA ALA A 22 15.03 4.44 2.42
C ALA A 22 14.26 4.16 1.13
N ALA A 23 14.98 4.10 0.00
CA ALA A 23 14.46 3.89 -1.34
C ALA A 23 13.36 2.82 -1.33
N ALA A 24 12.11 3.26 -1.23
CA ALA A 24 10.97 2.41 -1.39
C ALA A 24 10.99 2.03 -2.86
N VAL A 25 10.87 0.74 -3.17
CA VAL A 25 10.69 0.26 -4.53
C VAL A 25 9.61 1.12 -5.19
N ASP A 26 10.05 1.94 -6.15
CA ASP A 26 9.31 3.16 -6.53
C ASP A 26 8.06 2.81 -7.37
N ARG A 27 8.03 1.59 -7.91
CA ARG A 27 6.97 1.05 -8.76
C ARG A 27 6.51 -0.32 -8.28
N PRO A 28 5.25 -0.71 -8.54
CA PRO A 28 4.81 -2.08 -8.32
C PRO A 28 5.64 -3.04 -9.17
N GLY A 29 5.94 -4.22 -8.61
CA GLY A 29 6.74 -5.24 -9.28
C GLY A 29 6.50 -6.64 -8.72
N PRO A 30 7.21 -7.66 -9.21
CA PRO A 30 7.03 -9.04 -8.77
C PRO A 30 7.42 -9.24 -7.30
N TRP A 31 6.90 -10.31 -6.68
CA TRP A 31 7.18 -10.66 -5.29
C TRP A 31 8.68 -10.82 -4.97
N SER A 32 9.48 -11.23 -5.96
CA SER A 32 10.93 -11.37 -5.85
C SER A 32 11.63 -10.06 -5.47
N GLU A 33 11.11 -8.92 -5.93
CA GLU A 33 11.68 -7.58 -5.70
C GLU A 33 11.30 -6.98 -4.34
N ILE A 34 10.37 -7.61 -3.61
CA ILE A 34 10.03 -7.17 -2.26
C ILE A 34 11.14 -7.56 -1.29
N HIS A 35 11.96 -6.59 -0.91
CA HIS A 35 12.95 -6.74 0.16
C HIS A 35 12.28 -6.62 1.55
N HIS A 36 12.91 -7.22 2.57
CA HIS A 36 12.43 -7.18 3.96
C HIS A 36 11.01 -7.73 4.19
N LYS A 37 10.60 -8.80 3.49
CA LYS A 37 9.28 -9.46 3.63
C LYS A 37 8.84 -9.71 5.07
N ASN A 38 9.78 -10.00 5.97
CA ASN A 38 9.50 -10.24 7.39
C ASN A 38 8.98 -9.01 8.15
N SER A 39 9.27 -7.78 7.70
CA SER A 39 8.80 -6.55 8.35
C SER A 39 7.33 -6.21 8.03
N ILE A 40 6.72 -6.88 7.05
CA ILE A 40 5.36 -6.61 6.61
C ILE A 40 4.37 -7.09 7.67
N LYS A 41 3.45 -6.20 8.05
CA LYS A 41 2.38 -6.44 9.05
C LYS A 41 0.99 -6.20 8.49
N HIS A 42 0.88 -5.29 7.53
CA HIS A 42 -0.38 -4.84 6.95
C HIS A 42 -0.37 -4.95 5.43
N PHE A 43 -1.55 -5.13 4.86
CA PHE A 43 -1.74 -5.27 3.43
C PHE A 43 -2.86 -4.36 2.94
N LYS A 44 -2.82 -4.02 1.66
CA LYS A 44 -3.89 -3.35 0.92
C LYS A 44 -4.04 -4.04 -0.43
N VAL A 45 -5.25 -4.22 -0.92
CA VAL A 45 -5.52 -4.91 -2.19
C VAL A 45 -6.07 -3.93 -3.22
N PHE A 46 -5.53 -4.01 -4.43
CA PHE A 46 -5.82 -3.16 -5.57
C PHE A 46 -6.17 -4.01 -6.80
N GLY A 47 -6.95 -3.41 -7.70
CA GLY A 47 -7.26 -3.93 -9.02
C GLY A 47 -7.11 -2.81 -10.02
N VAL A 48 -5.86 -2.44 -10.32
CA VAL A 48 -5.52 -1.30 -11.18
C VAL A 48 -4.51 -1.74 -12.22
N PRO A 49 -4.42 -1.10 -13.40
CA PRO A 49 -3.51 -1.52 -14.46
C PRO A 49 -2.07 -1.70 -14.01
N ALA A 50 -1.34 -2.62 -14.66
CA ALA A 50 0.07 -2.90 -14.38
C ALA A 50 0.93 -1.63 -14.29
N GLY A 51 1.85 -1.62 -13.33
CA GLY A 51 2.79 -0.51 -13.10
C GLY A 51 2.17 0.76 -12.47
N THR A 52 0.87 0.77 -12.17
CA THR A 52 0.20 1.90 -11.52
C THR A 52 0.75 2.12 -10.10
N ASN A 53 1.23 3.32 -9.79
CA ASN A 53 1.70 3.65 -8.44
C ASN A 53 0.56 3.51 -7.42
N LEU A 54 0.62 2.49 -6.56
CA LEU A 54 -0.43 2.16 -5.60
C LEU A 54 -0.51 3.18 -4.45
N ARG A 55 0.49 4.03 -4.27
CA ARG A 55 0.48 5.10 -3.27
C ARG A 55 -0.49 6.24 -3.62
N SER A 56 -0.79 6.42 -4.90
CA SER A 56 -1.68 7.47 -5.41
C SER A 56 -3.10 6.99 -5.69
N VAL A 57 -3.41 5.72 -5.42
CA VAL A 57 -4.74 5.14 -5.73
C VAL A 57 -5.40 4.63 -4.46
N ARG A 58 -6.74 4.66 -4.45
CA ARG A 58 -7.53 4.09 -3.35
C ARG A 58 -7.58 2.56 -3.47
N PRO A 59 -7.27 1.80 -2.41
CA PRO A 59 -7.42 0.36 -2.42
C PRO A 59 -8.89 -0.07 -2.37
N LEU A 60 -9.19 -1.25 -2.89
CA LEU A 60 -10.51 -1.90 -2.74
C LEU A 60 -10.66 -2.58 -1.37
N TYR A 61 -9.55 -3.10 -0.83
CA TYR A 61 -9.47 -3.61 0.55
C TYR A 61 -8.35 -2.95 1.33
N TYR A 62 -8.63 -2.58 2.57
CA TYR A 62 -7.69 -1.92 3.46
C TYR A 62 -7.67 -2.57 4.85
N ASN A 63 -6.71 -2.16 5.68
CA ASN A 63 -6.48 -2.72 7.02
C ASN A 63 -6.37 -4.26 7.02
N CYS A 64 -5.84 -4.83 5.95
CA CYS A 64 -5.65 -6.26 5.86
C CYS A 64 -4.50 -6.70 6.78
N SER A 65 -4.72 -7.76 7.54
CA SER A 65 -3.69 -8.45 8.33
C SER A 65 -3.74 -9.94 8.05
N ILE A 66 -2.63 -10.64 8.27
CA ILE A 66 -2.60 -12.10 8.17
C ILE A 66 -3.46 -12.67 9.30
N LYS A 67 -4.47 -13.46 8.94
CA LYS A 67 -5.47 -14.04 9.86
C LYS A 67 -4.82 -14.95 10.91
N PHE A 68 -3.83 -15.75 10.49
CA PHE A 68 -3.08 -16.65 11.36
C PHE A 68 -1.58 -16.37 11.22
N PRO A 69 -0.90 -15.82 12.24
CA PRO A 69 0.53 -15.49 12.14
C PRO A 69 1.42 -16.67 11.73
N SER A 70 1.05 -17.90 12.11
CA SER A 70 1.73 -19.14 11.69
C SER A 70 1.60 -19.46 10.20
N ALA A 71 0.61 -18.89 9.50
CA ALA A 71 0.38 -19.07 8.06
C ALA A 71 1.09 -18.00 7.21
N LYS A 72 1.95 -17.16 7.82
CA LYS A 72 2.67 -16.11 7.09
C LYS A 72 3.56 -16.68 5.99
N GLU A 73 4.27 -17.77 6.26
CA GLU A 73 5.14 -18.41 5.27
C GLU A 73 4.35 -19.02 4.11
N SER A 74 3.22 -19.68 4.38
CA SER A 74 2.39 -20.24 3.31
C SER A 74 1.76 -19.16 2.43
N THR A 75 1.40 -18.02 3.02
CA THR A 75 0.95 -16.83 2.27
C THR A 75 2.05 -16.29 1.35
N TYR A 76 3.29 -16.24 1.84
CA TYR A 76 4.43 -15.76 1.05
C TYR A 76 4.86 -16.75 -0.02
N LYS A 77 4.69 -18.04 0.24
CA LYS A 77 4.86 -19.09 -0.76
C LYS A 77 3.85 -18.94 -1.89
N TYR A 78 2.57 -18.69 -1.56
CA TYR A 78 1.54 -18.43 -2.56
C TYR A 78 1.94 -17.27 -3.50
N PHE A 79 2.41 -16.14 -2.96
CA PHE A 79 2.87 -15.00 -3.78
C PHE A 79 4.08 -15.33 -4.65
N ALA A 80 4.99 -16.18 -4.19
CA ALA A 80 6.14 -16.62 -4.98
C ALA A 80 5.73 -17.56 -6.12
N GLU A 81 4.69 -18.38 -5.93
CA GLU A 81 4.23 -19.38 -6.90
C GLU A 81 3.20 -18.83 -7.90
N HIS A 82 2.62 -17.64 -7.64
CA HIS A 82 1.58 -17.03 -8.47
C HIS A 82 2.01 -15.63 -8.95
N PRO A 83 2.79 -15.54 -10.05
CA PRO A 83 3.44 -14.30 -10.50
C PRO A 83 2.49 -13.27 -11.13
N GLY A 84 1.20 -13.52 -11.20
CA GLY A 84 0.22 -12.61 -11.81
C GLY A 84 -0.11 -11.36 -10.99
N ASN A 85 0.47 -11.20 -9.79
CA ASN A 85 0.26 -10.04 -8.94
C ASN A 85 1.49 -9.11 -8.96
N GLU A 86 1.24 -7.81 -8.84
CA GLU A 86 2.28 -6.82 -8.55
C GLU A 86 2.23 -6.41 -7.08
N PHE A 87 3.38 -6.05 -6.55
CA PHE A 87 3.56 -5.72 -5.15
C PHE A 87 4.33 -4.40 -5.03
N GLN A 88 3.89 -3.54 -4.10
CA GLN A 88 4.59 -2.29 -3.80
C GLN A 88 4.60 -2.06 -2.30
N MET A 89 5.76 -1.73 -1.72
CA MET A 89 5.80 -1.25 -0.34
C MET A 89 5.13 0.13 -0.30
N LEU A 90 4.13 0.30 0.57
CA LEU A 90 3.37 1.55 0.75
C LEU A 90 3.83 2.35 1.98
N GLY A 91 4.71 1.75 2.78
CA GLY A 91 5.28 2.30 4.01
C GLY A 91 6.15 1.23 4.67
N ARG A 92 6.62 1.49 5.89
CA ARG A 92 7.58 0.59 6.58
C ARG A 92 7.06 -0.84 6.82
N HIS A 93 5.75 -0.99 7.02
CA HIS A 93 5.12 -2.26 7.42
C HIS A 93 3.91 -2.63 6.55
N THR A 94 3.67 -1.91 5.45
CA THR A 94 2.46 -2.05 4.64
C THR A 94 2.84 -2.40 3.21
N LEU A 95 2.26 -3.49 2.70
CA LEU A 95 2.43 -3.94 1.31
C LEU A 95 1.12 -3.75 0.54
N GLY A 96 1.20 -3.20 -0.67
CA GLY A 96 0.13 -3.25 -1.66
C GLY A 96 0.23 -4.52 -2.48
N ILE A 97 -0.89 -5.20 -2.70
CA ILE A 97 -1.06 -6.34 -3.60
C ILE A 97 -1.99 -5.88 -4.72
N ASN A 98 -1.52 -5.87 -5.95
CA ASN A 98 -2.28 -5.47 -7.12
C ASN A 98 -2.55 -6.66 -8.03
N CYS A 99 -3.80 -6.83 -8.44
CA CYS A 99 -4.13 -7.64 -9.61
C CYS A 99 -4.20 -6.72 -10.84
N PRO A 100 -3.17 -6.69 -11.69
CA PRO A 100 -3.06 -5.72 -12.78
C PRO A 100 -4.13 -5.87 -13.87
N ASP A 101 -4.57 -7.10 -14.11
CA ASP A 101 -5.51 -7.46 -15.17
C ASP A 101 -6.93 -7.73 -14.64
N CYS A 102 -7.19 -7.43 -13.36
CA CYS A 102 -8.51 -7.62 -12.77
C CYS A 102 -9.38 -6.37 -12.92
N THR A 103 -10.64 -6.56 -13.28
CA THR A 103 -11.72 -5.61 -12.96
C THR A 103 -11.90 -5.47 -11.44
N ALA A 104 -12.66 -4.46 -11.00
CA ALA A 104 -13.03 -4.33 -9.59
C ALA A 104 -13.71 -5.60 -9.05
N GLN A 105 -14.68 -6.15 -9.79
CA GLN A 105 -15.38 -7.39 -9.41
C GLN A 105 -14.43 -8.60 -9.32
N GLU A 106 -13.51 -8.74 -10.28
CA GLU A 106 -12.51 -9.81 -10.24
C GLU A 106 -11.55 -9.64 -9.07
N THR A 107 -11.26 -8.41 -8.66
CA THR A 107 -10.45 -8.13 -7.47
C THR A 107 -11.19 -8.49 -6.18
N TYR A 108 -12.51 -8.21 -6.09
CA TYR A 108 -13.36 -8.70 -5.00
C TYR A 108 -13.36 -10.22 -4.92
N ASN A 109 -13.49 -10.90 -6.06
CA ASN A 109 -13.47 -12.37 -6.15
C ASN A 109 -12.08 -12.93 -5.78
N PHE A 110 -11.01 -12.33 -6.29
CA PHE A 110 -9.63 -12.67 -5.97
C PHE A 110 -9.41 -12.61 -4.46
N TYR A 111 -9.86 -11.52 -3.81
CA TYR A 111 -9.79 -11.45 -2.37
C TYR A 111 -10.61 -12.55 -1.70
N SER A 112 -11.91 -12.66 -2.02
CA SER A 112 -12.82 -13.59 -1.33
C SER A 112 -12.43 -15.06 -1.47
N ILE A 113 -11.86 -15.45 -2.61
CA ILE A 113 -11.58 -16.86 -2.94
C ILE A 113 -10.15 -17.22 -2.57
N GLN A 114 -9.18 -16.35 -2.88
CA GLN A 114 -7.76 -16.65 -2.74
C GLN A 114 -7.17 -16.08 -1.45
N LEU A 115 -7.44 -14.80 -1.17
CA LEU A 115 -6.76 -14.09 -0.08
C LEU A 115 -7.49 -14.19 1.28
N ALA A 116 -8.81 -14.29 1.32
CA ALA A 116 -9.60 -14.30 2.56
C ALA A 116 -9.30 -15.52 3.47
N ARG A 117 -8.68 -16.57 2.91
CA ARG A 117 -8.16 -17.71 3.69
C ARG A 117 -6.92 -17.33 4.51
N TYR A 118 -6.14 -16.37 4.03
CA TYR A 118 -4.88 -15.92 4.63
C TYR A 118 -5.01 -14.58 5.34
N PHE A 119 -5.94 -13.72 4.91
CA PHE A 119 -6.08 -12.35 5.36
C PHE A 119 -7.43 -12.08 6.03
N THR A 120 -7.44 -11.10 6.93
CA THR A 120 -8.66 -10.44 7.41
C THR A 120 -8.54 -8.97 7.07
N CYS A 121 -9.48 -8.45 6.27
CA CYS A 121 -9.49 -7.07 5.79
C CYS A 121 -10.80 -6.35 6.13
N ALA A 122 -10.74 -5.02 6.17
CA ALA A 122 -11.90 -4.17 5.97
C ALA A 122 -12.09 -3.92 4.46
N ASN A 123 -13.34 -3.84 3.99
CA ASN A 123 -13.65 -3.49 2.60
C ASN A 123 -13.91 -1.97 2.49
N ALA A 124 -13.67 -1.40 1.30
CA ALA A 124 -13.85 0.04 1.04
C ALA A 124 -15.27 0.50 0.71
N GLU A 125 -16.24 -0.41 0.64
CA GLU A 125 -17.64 -0.18 0.23
C GLU A 125 -18.66 -0.22 1.39
N HIS A 126 -18.22 -0.45 2.64
CA HIS A 126 -19.06 -0.37 3.83
C HIS A 126 -18.38 0.38 4.98
#